data_AF-A0A950IZL1-F1
#
_entry.id   AF-A0A950IZL1-F1
#
_cell.length_a   1.000
_cell.length_b   1.000
_cell.length_c   1.000
_cell.angle_alpha   90.00
_cell.angle_beta   90.00
_cell.angle_gamma   90.00
#
_symmetry.space_group_name_H-M   'P 1'
#
loop_
_entity.id
_entity.type
_entity.pdbx_description
1 polymer ?
#
loop_
_entity_poly.entity_id
_entity_poly.type
_entity_poly.pdbx_seq_one_letter_code
_entity_poly.pdbx_strand_id
1 'polypeptide(L)'
;MFRRTFSSLGWLPLAALVLLLSATAAADESIPGHAVLAQPGGDALIIWNASQLVASIVRSKMSDADADQLVERNAIGVLAKMLPTVDGNARTITVRVIYALSGEVSPLYGNPTFKGFEQYALLSMRGSDARADRQKLRDLQKTGTIPSALHYKIVGRLPPRI
;
A
#
# COMPACT_ATOMS: atom_id res chain seq x y z
N MET A 1 -21.32 2.13 -82.28
CA MET A 1 -20.54 0.98 -82.81
C MET A 1 -19.20 0.96 -82.08
N PHE A 2 -18.72 -0.22 -81.62
CA PHE A 2 -17.55 -0.48 -80.71
C PHE A 2 -17.76 -0.04 -79.25
N ARG A 3 -17.94 -0.86 -78.20
CA ARG A 3 -17.50 -2.20 -77.72
C ARG A 3 -16.11 -2.23 -77.04
N ARG A 4 -16.13 -2.66 -75.75
CA ARG A 4 -15.04 -3.23 -74.90
C ARG A 4 -14.20 -2.20 -74.10
N THR A 5 -13.78 -2.39 -72.84
CA THR A 5 -13.77 -3.53 -71.89
C THR A 5 -13.40 -3.06 -70.48
N PHE A 6 -13.94 -3.77 -69.47
CA PHE A 6 -13.50 -4.01 -68.08
C PHE A 6 -12.18 -3.42 -67.56
N SER A 7 -12.20 -2.94 -66.30
CA SER A 7 -11.34 -3.48 -65.23
C SER A 7 -11.81 -3.06 -63.83
N SER A 8 -11.81 -4.04 -62.95
CA SER A 8 -12.19 -4.11 -61.54
C SER A 8 -11.26 -3.35 -60.59
N LEU A 9 -11.82 -2.69 -59.56
CA LEU A 9 -11.22 -2.42 -58.24
C LEU A 9 -12.43 -2.08 -57.35
N GLY A 10 -12.87 -2.84 -56.36
CA GLY A 10 -12.14 -3.38 -55.22
C GLY A 10 -12.90 -2.93 -53.97
N TRP A 11 -13.76 -3.79 -53.42
CA TRP A 11 -14.44 -3.58 -52.14
C TRP A 11 -13.44 -3.70 -50.99
N LEU A 12 -13.44 -2.79 -50.01
CA LEU A 12 -13.14 -3.13 -48.61
C LEU A 12 -13.96 -2.24 -47.65
N PRO A 13 -14.63 -2.84 -46.64
CA PRO A 13 -15.56 -2.18 -45.74
C PRO A 13 -14.86 -1.35 -44.64
N LEU A 14 -15.41 -0.18 -44.35
CA LEU A 14 -15.00 0.71 -43.27
C LEU A 14 -15.44 0.15 -41.90
N ALA A 15 -14.77 -0.91 -41.43
CA ALA A 15 -14.92 -1.39 -40.06
C ALA A 15 -14.14 -0.46 -39.12
N ALA A 16 -14.80 0.62 -38.69
CA ALA A 16 -14.32 1.48 -37.62
C ALA A 16 -14.34 0.70 -36.29
N LEU A 17 -13.26 -0.05 -36.06
CA LEU A 17 -12.93 -0.65 -34.78
C LEU A 17 -12.64 0.50 -33.80
N VAL A 18 -13.69 0.91 -33.08
CA VAL A 18 -13.59 1.77 -31.91
C VAL A 18 -12.78 0.98 -30.87
N LEU A 19 -11.46 1.15 -30.94
CA LEU A 19 -10.53 0.82 -29.87
C LEU A 19 -10.90 1.70 -28.68
N LEU A 20 -11.87 1.21 -27.89
CA LEU A 20 -12.04 1.56 -26.50
C LEU A 20 -10.70 1.27 -25.81
N LEU A 21 -9.85 2.30 -25.77
CA LEU A 21 -8.76 2.38 -24.82
C LEU A 21 -9.39 2.31 -23.43
N SER A 22 -9.48 1.09 -22.91
CA SER A 22 -9.60 0.82 -21.49
C SER A 22 -8.31 1.31 -20.82
N ALA A 23 -8.20 2.63 -20.66
CA ALA A 23 -7.33 3.23 -19.68
C ALA A 23 -7.88 2.82 -18.32
N THR A 24 -7.47 1.64 -17.86
CA THR A 24 -7.57 1.29 -16.45
C THR A 24 -6.69 2.28 -15.71
N ALA A 25 -7.32 3.35 -15.23
CA ALA A 25 -6.74 4.18 -14.20
C ALA A 25 -6.32 3.22 -13.09
N ALA A 26 -5.01 3.00 -12.94
CA ALA A 26 -4.46 2.28 -11.82
C ALA A 26 -4.95 3.03 -10.58
N ALA A 27 -5.90 2.43 -9.85
CA ALA A 27 -6.35 2.95 -8.59
C ALA A 27 -5.10 3.12 -7.73
N ASP A 28 -4.77 4.37 -7.41
CA ASP A 28 -3.76 4.69 -6.42
C ASP A 28 -4.33 4.15 -5.11
N GLU A 29 -3.97 2.91 -4.75
CA GLU A 29 -4.37 2.27 -3.50
C GLU A 29 -3.75 3.08 -2.36
N SER A 30 -4.48 4.11 -1.94
CA SER A 30 -4.06 5.02 -0.91
C SER A 30 -3.96 4.22 0.40
N ILE A 31 -2.74 4.06 0.92
CA ILE A 31 -2.52 3.38 2.19
C ILE A 31 -3.20 4.19 3.30
N PRO A 32 -4.15 3.60 4.06
CA PRO A 32 -4.89 4.32 5.08
C PRO A 32 -4.01 4.73 6.26
N GLY A 33 -4.26 5.92 6.81
CA GLY A 33 -3.55 6.47 7.96
C GLY A 33 -2.32 7.32 7.65
N HIS A 34 -1.73 7.88 8.70
CA HIS A 34 -0.58 8.78 8.62
C HIS A 34 0.71 8.10 9.06
N ALA A 35 1.83 8.44 8.41
CA ALA A 35 3.16 7.97 8.78
C ALA A 35 4.08 9.14 9.10
N VAL A 36 4.89 9.00 10.16
CA VAL A 36 5.86 10.00 10.61
C VAL A 36 7.24 9.37 10.67
N LEU A 37 8.26 10.08 10.20
CA LEU A 37 9.65 9.62 10.24
C LEU A 37 10.39 10.24 11.43
N ALA A 38 11.12 9.41 12.16
CA ALA A 38 12.08 9.79 13.20
C ALA A 38 13.43 9.12 12.91
N GLN A 39 14.54 9.80 13.19
CA GLN A 39 15.89 9.31 12.85
C GLN A 39 16.84 9.32 14.07
N PRO A 40 16.61 8.46 15.08
CA PRO A 40 17.48 8.40 16.24
C PRO A 40 18.79 7.67 15.92
N GLY A 41 19.93 8.27 16.24
CA GLY A 41 21.21 7.56 16.37
C GLY A 41 21.71 6.81 15.11
N GLY A 42 21.36 7.29 13.91
CA GLY A 42 21.75 6.67 12.63
C GLY A 42 20.83 5.55 12.15
N ASP A 43 19.69 5.34 12.81
CA ASP A 43 18.63 4.44 12.37
C ASP A 43 17.37 5.24 12.00
N ALA A 44 16.51 4.66 11.17
CA ALA A 44 15.26 5.27 10.74
C ALA A 44 14.06 4.53 11.34
N LEU A 45 13.19 5.26 12.02
CA LEU A 45 11.93 4.78 12.59
C LEU A 45 10.77 5.50 11.91
N ILE A 46 9.96 4.75 11.16
CA ILE A 46 8.71 5.21 10.58
C ILE A 46 7.59 4.76 11.53
N ILE A 47 6.82 5.69 12.08
CA ILE A 47 5.67 5.39 12.93
C ILE A 47 4.42 5.54 12.06
N TRP A 48 3.71 4.45 11.83
CA TRP A 48 2.48 4.45 11.04
C TRP A 48 1.26 4.26 11.94
N ASN A 49 0.35 5.22 11.91
CA ASN A 49 -0.95 5.13 12.56
C ASN A 49 -1.94 4.37 11.66
N ALA A 50 -2.10 3.08 11.93
CA ALA A 50 -2.98 2.16 11.23
C ALA A 50 -4.43 2.15 11.77
N SER A 51 -4.83 3.11 12.61
CA SER A 51 -6.16 3.08 13.26
C SER A 51 -7.33 2.98 12.27
N GLN A 52 -7.24 3.65 11.11
CA GLN A 52 -8.26 3.54 10.06
C GLN A 52 -8.35 2.12 9.48
N LEU A 53 -7.20 1.48 9.26
CA LEU A 53 -7.13 0.10 8.77
C LEU A 53 -7.70 -0.87 9.82
N VAL A 54 -7.28 -0.73 11.07
CA VAL A 54 -7.75 -1.57 12.18
C VAL A 54 -9.27 -1.43 12.36
N ALA A 55 -9.82 -0.21 12.27
CA ALA A 55 -11.26 0.00 12.30
C ALA A 55 -12.00 -0.75 11.17
N SER A 56 -11.41 -0.80 9.96
CA SER A 56 -11.99 -1.54 8.83
C SER A 56 -11.93 -3.06 9.02
N ILE A 57 -10.85 -3.57 9.63
CA ILE A 57 -10.66 -4.99 9.97
C ILE A 57 -11.71 -5.44 11.00
N VAL A 58 -11.90 -4.66 12.05
CA VAL A 58 -12.90 -4.92 13.10
C VAL A 58 -14.30 -4.87 12.50
N ARG A 59 -14.62 -3.82 11.73
CA ARG A 59 -15.93 -3.66 11.10
C ARG A 59 -16.28 -4.81 10.14
N SER A 60 -15.31 -5.29 9.37
CA SER A 60 -15.51 -6.37 8.40
C SER A 60 -15.47 -7.76 9.02
N LYS A 61 -15.15 -7.89 10.32
CA LYS A 61 -14.94 -9.16 11.01
C LYS A 61 -13.98 -10.09 10.25
N MET A 62 -12.92 -9.50 9.69
CA MET A 62 -11.88 -10.22 8.97
C MET A 62 -11.29 -11.34 9.85
N SER A 63 -10.70 -12.39 9.27
CA SER A 63 -9.97 -13.39 10.05
C SER A 63 -8.65 -12.82 10.59
N ASP A 64 -8.09 -13.39 11.66
CA ASP A 64 -6.80 -12.94 12.21
C ASP A 64 -5.69 -13.06 11.17
N ALA A 65 -5.59 -14.19 10.46
CA ALA A 65 -4.59 -14.40 9.42
C ALA A 65 -4.68 -13.39 8.28
N ASP A 66 -5.88 -13.12 7.77
CA ASP A 66 -6.08 -12.15 6.67
C ASP A 66 -5.77 -10.72 7.13
N ALA A 67 -6.11 -10.39 8.37
CA ALA A 67 -5.81 -9.08 8.94
C ALA A 67 -4.31 -8.88 9.14
N ASP A 68 -3.60 -9.88 9.66
CA ASP A 68 -2.15 -9.84 9.84
C ASP A 68 -1.46 -9.63 8.49
N GLN A 69 -1.86 -10.39 7.45
CA GLN A 69 -1.34 -10.25 6.09
C GLN A 69 -1.67 -8.88 5.48
N LEU A 70 -2.88 -8.36 5.71
CA LEU A 70 -3.29 -7.05 5.24
C LEU A 70 -2.47 -5.93 5.89
N VAL A 71 -2.24 -6.00 7.20
CA VAL A 71 -1.44 -5.01 7.92
C VAL A 71 0.02 -5.07 7.47
N GLU A 72 0.59 -6.27 7.31
CA GLU A 72 1.94 -6.46 6.79
C GLU A 72 2.10 -5.83 5.40
N ARG A 73 1.20 -6.13 4.47
CA ARG A 73 1.22 -5.56 3.10
C ARG A 73 1.17 -4.04 3.12
N ASN A 74 0.31 -3.46 3.96
CA ASN A 74 0.21 -2.01 4.08
C ASN A 74 1.46 -1.40 4.74
N ALA A 75 2.05 -2.05 5.75
CA ALA A 75 3.31 -1.60 6.37
C ALA A 75 4.46 -1.58 5.35
N ILE A 76 4.54 -2.57 4.47
CA ILE A 76 5.48 -2.61 3.33
C ILE A 76 5.22 -1.43 2.38
N GLY A 77 3.95 -1.16 2.06
CA GLY A 77 3.58 0.01 1.26
C GLY A 77 4.02 1.32 1.93
N VAL A 78 3.86 1.45 3.25
CA VAL A 78 4.32 2.63 4.00
C VAL A 78 5.84 2.76 3.91
N LEU A 79 6.57 1.66 4.07
CA LEU A 79 8.02 1.65 3.88
C LEU A 79 8.38 2.16 2.49
N ALA A 80 7.78 1.62 1.42
CA ALA A 80 8.06 2.01 0.04
C ALA A 80 7.77 3.49 -0.24
N LYS A 81 6.68 4.02 0.34
CA LYS A 81 6.25 5.41 0.23
C LYS A 81 7.20 6.36 0.97
N MET A 82 7.62 5.99 2.18
CA MET A 82 8.45 6.82 3.04
C MET A 82 9.95 6.70 2.74
N LEU A 83 10.40 5.61 2.12
CA LEU A 83 11.81 5.34 1.82
C LEU A 83 12.56 6.51 1.16
N PRO A 84 11.98 7.28 0.20
CA PRO A 84 12.67 8.44 -0.39
C PRO A 84 12.98 9.57 0.61
N THR A 85 12.30 9.61 1.75
CA THR A 85 12.49 10.62 2.81
C THR A 85 13.48 10.15 3.89
N VAL A 86 13.88 8.88 3.87
CA VAL A 86 14.82 8.30 4.83
C VAL A 86 16.25 8.68 4.43
N ASP A 87 17.07 9.02 5.43
CA ASP A 87 18.50 9.29 5.23
C ASP A 87 19.18 8.11 4.51
N GLY A 88 19.98 8.44 3.49
CA GLY A 88 20.83 7.52 2.74
C GLY A 88 21.87 6.78 3.58
N ASN A 89 22.11 7.20 4.82
CA ASN A 89 23.05 6.57 5.75
C ASN A 89 22.39 5.75 6.86
N ALA A 90 21.04 5.69 6.91
CA ALA A 90 20.35 4.89 7.92
C ALA A 90 20.79 3.41 7.85
N ARG A 91 21.18 2.83 8.99
CA ARG A 91 21.64 1.42 9.06
C ARG A 91 20.47 0.45 9.05
N THR A 92 19.43 0.76 9.82
CA THR A 92 18.18 0.00 9.86
C THR A 92 17.00 0.94 9.63
N ILE A 93 16.00 0.46 8.89
CA ILE A 93 14.72 1.13 8.71
C ILE A 93 13.64 0.26 9.36
N THR A 94 12.92 0.81 10.32
CA THR A 94 11.83 0.13 11.03
C THR A 94 10.52 0.86 10.81
N VAL A 95 9.49 0.18 10.32
CA VAL A 95 8.10 0.65 10.39
C VAL A 95 7.47 0.08 11.66
N ARG A 96 7.12 0.97 12.58
CA ARG A 96 6.32 0.66 13.76
C ARG A 96 4.85 0.89 13.44
N VAL A 97 4.08 -0.18 13.45
CA VAL A 97 2.63 -0.14 13.25
C VAL A 97 1.98 0.12 14.59
N ILE A 98 1.33 1.27 14.72
CA ILE A 98 0.53 1.62 15.90
C ILE A 98 -0.93 1.80 15.52
N TYR A 99 -1.81 1.52 16.45
CA TYR A 99 -3.22 1.89 16.36
C TYR A 99 -3.68 2.42 17.70
N ALA A 100 -4.82 3.08 17.73
CA ALA A 100 -5.30 3.73 18.93
C ALA A 100 -6.48 2.97 19.56
N LEU A 101 -6.53 2.94 20.90
CA LEU A 101 -7.28 1.91 21.66
C LEU A 101 -8.78 2.19 21.91
N SER A 102 -9.22 3.46 22.00
CA SER A 102 -10.59 3.82 22.39
C SER A 102 -11.38 4.60 21.34
N GLY A 103 -12.55 4.13 20.91
CA GLY A 103 -13.41 4.80 19.93
C GLY A 103 -14.36 5.85 20.53
N GLU A 104 -13.85 6.93 21.11
CA GLU A 104 -14.70 8.11 21.41
C GLU A 104 -14.74 9.05 20.20
N VAL A 105 -15.94 9.41 19.73
CA VAL A 105 -16.11 10.45 18.71
C VAL A 105 -15.93 11.81 19.38
N SER A 106 -14.96 12.61 18.92
CA SER A 106 -14.77 13.96 19.43
C SER A 106 -16.05 14.78 19.24
N PRO A 107 -16.66 15.34 20.31
CA PRO A 107 -17.87 16.15 20.19
C PRO A 107 -17.63 17.47 19.44
N LEU A 108 -16.38 17.87 19.21
CA LEU A 108 -15.98 19.07 18.47
C LEU A 108 -15.77 18.81 16.97
N TYR A 109 -15.44 17.57 16.57
CA TYR A 109 -14.98 17.28 15.21
C TYR A 109 -15.70 16.11 14.52
N GLY A 110 -16.61 15.40 15.21
CA GLY A 110 -17.38 14.30 14.63
C GLY A 110 -16.52 13.10 14.17
N ASN A 111 -15.22 13.11 14.47
CA ASN A 111 -14.27 12.07 14.10
C ASN A 111 -13.86 11.26 15.33
N PRO A 112 -13.66 9.93 15.21
CA PRO A 112 -13.16 9.10 16.30
C PRO A 112 -11.76 9.56 16.72
N THR A 113 -11.61 9.97 17.97
CA THR A 113 -10.35 10.32 18.63
C THR A 113 -10.09 9.33 19.75
N PHE A 114 -8.89 8.75 19.73
CA PHE A 114 -8.55 7.62 20.59
C PHE A 114 -7.51 8.03 21.64
N LYS A 115 -7.76 7.70 22.91
CA LYS A 115 -6.82 7.88 24.03
C LYS A 115 -5.90 6.65 24.14
N GLY A 116 -4.59 6.87 24.03
CA GLY A 116 -3.56 5.83 24.07
C GLY A 116 -3.29 5.17 22.71
N PHE A 117 -2.02 4.83 22.46
CA PHE A 117 -1.59 4.09 21.26
C PHE A 117 -1.05 2.71 21.67
N GLU A 118 -1.45 1.68 20.95
CA GLU A 118 -0.85 0.36 21.03
C GLU A 118 0.06 0.10 19.84
N GLN A 119 1.18 -0.58 20.11
CA GLN A 119 2.07 -1.09 19.08
C GLN A 119 1.60 -2.50 18.71
N TYR A 120 1.20 -2.68 17.47
CA TYR A 120 0.72 -3.97 16.98
C TYR A 120 1.84 -4.80 16.33
N ALA A 121 2.63 -4.19 15.44
CA ALA A 121 3.66 -4.89 14.69
C ALA A 121 4.89 -4.00 14.41
N LEU A 122 5.99 -4.66 14.07
CA LEU A 122 7.22 -4.07 13.59
C LEU A 122 7.59 -4.72 12.26
N LEU A 123 7.87 -3.89 11.25
CA LEU A 123 8.51 -4.30 10.01
C LEU A 123 9.91 -3.69 9.99
N SER A 124 10.96 -4.47 9.81
CA SER A 124 12.33 -3.98 9.82
C SER A 124 13.16 -4.52 8.67
N MET A 125 14.10 -3.71 8.19
CA MET A 125 15.00 -4.03 7.09
C MET A 125 16.31 -3.26 7.25
N ARG A 126 17.42 -3.80 6.73
CA ARG A 126 18.65 -3.02 6.61
C ARG A 126 18.46 -1.89 5.60
N GLY A 127 19.03 -0.72 5.89
CA GLY A 127 18.93 0.43 5.00
C GLY A 127 19.59 0.21 3.64
N SER A 128 20.67 -0.58 3.59
CA SER A 128 21.31 -1.01 2.33
C SER A 128 20.34 -1.77 1.43
N ASP A 129 19.62 -2.74 2.02
CA ASP A 129 18.76 -3.67 1.30
C ASP A 129 17.49 -2.96 0.84
N ALA A 130 16.93 -2.07 1.68
CA ALA A 130 15.80 -1.24 1.32
C ALA A 130 16.09 -0.35 0.10
N ARG A 131 17.32 0.13 -0.05
CA ARG A 131 17.74 0.93 -1.21
C ARG A 131 17.92 0.07 -2.45
N ALA A 132 18.57 -1.08 -2.32
CA ALA A 132 18.78 -2.03 -3.42
C ALA A 132 17.43 -2.56 -3.97
N ASP A 133 16.47 -2.82 -3.08
CA ASP A 133 15.16 -3.37 -3.43
C ASP A 133 14.07 -2.30 -3.59
N ARG A 134 14.43 -1.01 -3.67
CA ARG A 134 13.46 0.11 -3.75
C ARG A 134 12.39 -0.09 -4.82
N GLN A 135 12.75 -0.59 -5.99
CA GLN A 135 11.80 -0.84 -7.07
C GLN A 135 10.87 -2.02 -6.74
N LYS A 136 11.42 -3.11 -6.20
CA LYS A 136 10.62 -4.27 -5.75
C LYS A 136 9.64 -3.90 -4.64
N LEU A 137 10.05 -3.02 -3.71
CA LEU A 137 9.20 -2.48 -2.65
C LEU A 137 8.03 -1.66 -3.21
N ARG A 138 8.20 -0.97 -4.35
CA ARG A 138 7.11 -0.26 -5.03
C ARG A 138 6.19 -1.19 -5.79
N ASP A 139 6.77 -2.19 -6.46
CA ASP A 139 6.01 -3.14 -7.28
C ASP A 139 5.31 -4.21 -6.44
N LEU A 140 5.64 -4.31 -5.16
CA LEU A 140 5.08 -5.22 -4.17
C LEU A 140 3.57 -5.10 -4.01
N GLN A 141 3.02 -3.88 -4.12
CA GLN A 141 1.56 -3.67 -4.12
C GLN A 141 0.89 -4.33 -5.34
N LYS A 142 1.63 -4.55 -6.42
CA LYS A 142 1.12 -5.11 -7.68
C LYS A 142 1.40 -6.61 -7.83
N THR A 143 2.53 -7.10 -7.31
CA THR A 143 3.01 -8.46 -7.56
C THR A 143 2.87 -9.40 -6.36
N GLY A 144 2.71 -8.86 -5.15
CA GLY A 144 2.57 -9.65 -3.92
C GLY A 144 3.85 -10.33 -3.42
N THR A 145 4.99 -10.20 -4.11
CA THR A 145 6.24 -10.86 -3.74
C THR A 145 7.01 -10.05 -2.70
N ILE A 146 7.03 -10.51 -1.45
CA ILE A 146 7.73 -9.86 -0.32
C ILE A 146 9.24 -10.17 -0.38
N PRO A 147 10.13 -9.16 -0.39
CA PRO A 147 11.57 -9.35 -0.27
C PRO A 147 11.93 -10.14 1.00
N SER A 148 12.77 -11.15 0.85
CA SER A 148 13.20 -12.03 1.96
C SER A 148 14.00 -11.32 3.06
N ALA A 149 14.52 -10.12 2.79
CA ALA A 149 15.25 -9.30 3.75
C ALA A 149 14.35 -8.47 4.69
N LEU A 150 13.02 -8.53 4.50
CA LEU A 150 12.06 -7.91 5.42
C LEU A 150 11.79 -8.83 6.60
N HIS A 151 11.86 -8.27 7.80
CA HIS A 151 11.50 -8.95 9.03
C HIS A 151 10.24 -8.32 9.61
N TYR A 152 9.11 -9.00 9.45
CA TYR A 152 7.84 -8.63 10.07
C TYR A 152 7.65 -9.40 11.38
N LYS A 153 7.26 -8.70 12.45
CA LYS A 153 7.02 -9.28 13.78
C LYS A 153 5.79 -8.65 14.42
N ILE A 154 4.84 -9.49 14.81
CA ILE A 154 3.72 -9.10 15.66
C ILE A 154 4.23 -8.98 17.11
N VAL A 155 3.89 -7.87 17.76
CA VAL A 155 4.34 -7.52 19.12
C VAL A 155 3.18 -7.11 20.04
N GLY A 156 2.00 -6.88 19.47
CA GLY A 156 0.76 -6.61 20.19
C GLY A 156 -0.38 -7.49 19.71
N ARG A 157 -1.61 -7.04 19.92
CA ARG A 157 -2.83 -7.72 19.47
C ARG A 157 -3.72 -6.75 18.74
N LEU A 158 -4.57 -7.24 17.84
CA LEU A 158 -5.66 -6.46 17.27
C LEU A 158 -6.84 -6.43 18.24
N PRO A 159 -7.71 -5.41 18.17
CA PRO A 159 -8.94 -5.38 18.93
C PRO A 159 -9.84 -6.61 18.66
N PRO A 160 -10.65 -7.04 19.64
CA PRO A 160 -11.61 -8.12 19.43
C PRO A 160 -12.66 -7.72 18.38
N ARG A 161 -13.11 -8.70 17.60
CA ARG A 161 -13.99 -8.51 16.43
C ARG A 161 -15.41 -9.03 16.68
N ILE A 162 -15.84 -8.98 17.94
CA ILE A 162 -17.13 -9.50 18.44
C ILE A 162 -18.31 -8.85 17.71
#